data_AF-A0A2W5H502-F1
#
_entry.id   AF-A0A2W5H502-F1
#
_cell.length_a   1.000
_cell.length_b   1.000
_cell.length_c   1.000
_cell.angle_alpha   90.00
_cell.angle_beta   90.00
_cell.angle_gamma   90.00
#
_symmetry.space_group_name_H-M   'P 1'
#
loop_
_entity.id
_entity.type
_entity.pdbx_description
1 polymer ?
#
loop_
_entity_poly.entity_id
_entity_poly.type
_entity_poly.pdbx_seq_one_letter_code
_entity_poly.pdbx_strand_id
1 'polypeptide(L)'
;APADLMMPMIDPISGKLVEQPQGIGFGWDYMPGDLWERGLTPSSLMDEGRELLDNPRMAVAIDTPEPVSDLVKAAKPFKAKLLKDGQTPEDYVRQFLKPFGADIDRAVLFEDKSGTKVPVSDLLFRNRHGELKALKRNRHRVMSMMAEALLDPDEIWMGVARKVESGDLVVDRRYIRVDPKTAMQIVFEIGEKTWEAVTSFDFTDKKGDADFAALEKRRVGKLIYKRPKK
;
A
#
# COMPACT_ATOMS: atom_id res chain seq x y z
N ALA A 1 40.01 38.32 -17.76
CA ALA A 1 38.97 37.30 -17.64
C ALA A 1 39.45 36.05 -18.39
N PRO A 2 39.13 34.82 -17.95
CA PRO A 2 39.39 33.64 -18.78
C PRO A 2 38.69 33.81 -20.13
N ALA A 3 39.34 33.36 -21.21
CA ALA A 3 38.78 33.45 -22.55
C ALA A 3 37.60 32.48 -22.69
N ASP A 4 36.49 32.97 -23.22
CA ASP A 4 35.31 32.14 -23.46
C ASP A 4 35.66 31.08 -24.52
N LEU A 5 35.50 29.81 -24.17
CA LEU A 5 35.69 28.69 -25.09
C LEU A 5 34.51 28.68 -26.07
N MET A 6 34.79 28.87 -27.35
CA MET A 6 33.79 28.87 -28.42
C MET A 6 33.77 27.53 -29.14
N MET A 7 32.61 27.13 -29.64
CA MET A 7 32.43 25.93 -30.46
C MET A 7 31.64 26.27 -31.74
N PRO A 8 32.08 25.75 -32.91
CA PRO A 8 31.33 25.90 -34.15
C PRO A 8 30.07 25.03 -34.12
N MET A 9 28.92 25.63 -34.44
CA MET A 9 27.62 24.97 -34.56
C MET A 9 26.85 25.51 -35.77
N ILE A 10 25.99 24.68 -36.38
CA ILE A 10 25.11 25.12 -37.47
C ILE A 10 23.84 25.72 -36.85
N ASP A 11 23.55 26.98 -37.18
CA ASP A 11 22.30 27.63 -36.79
C ASP A 11 21.11 26.93 -37.50
N PRO A 12 20.14 26.38 -36.74
CA PRO A 12 19.02 25.64 -37.30
C PRO A 12 18.05 26.50 -38.12
N ILE A 13 18.04 27.83 -37.95
CA ILE A 13 17.16 28.75 -38.66
C ILE A 13 17.81 29.22 -39.95
N SER A 14 19.08 29.61 -39.90
CA SER A 14 19.78 30.19 -41.06
C SER A 14 20.60 29.16 -41.86
N GLY A 15 20.86 27.98 -41.30
CA GLY A 15 21.72 26.95 -41.88
C GLY A 15 23.20 27.34 -41.95
N LYS A 16 23.60 28.43 -41.31
CA LYS A 16 24.97 28.96 -41.36
C LYS A 16 25.79 28.44 -40.19
N LEU A 17 27.10 28.31 -40.42
CA LEU A 17 28.05 28.02 -39.36
C LEU A 17 28.22 29.27 -38.48
N VAL A 18 27.98 29.13 -37.18
CA VAL A 18 28.14 30.18 -36.17
C VAL A 18 29.01 29.68 -35.01
N GLU A 19 29.75 30.59 -34.39
CA GLU A 19 30.57 30.31 -33.20
C GLU A 19 29.76 30.64 -31.96
N GLN A 20 29.62 29.70 -31.02
CA GLN A 20 28.83 29.87 -29.80
C GLN A 20 29.65 29.52 -28.54
N PRO A 21 29.46 30.23 -27.41
CA PRO A 21 30.11 29.87 -26.15
C PRO A 21 29.72 28.46 -25.72
N GLN A 22 30.71 27.67 -25.32
CA GLN A 22 30.52 26.30 -24.87
C GLN A 22 29.55 26.26 -23.68
N GLY A 23 28.47 25.49 -23.80
CA GLY A 23 27.47 25.30 -22.74
C GLY A 23 26.23 26.20 -22.82
N ILE A 24 26.15 27.11 -23.79
CA ILE A 24 24.94 27.90 -24.08
C ILE A 24 24.36 27.40 -25.41
N GLY A 25 23.16 26.82 -25.41
CA GLY A 25 22.42 26.47 -26.64
C GLY A 25 21.73 27.70 -27.26
N PHE A 26 20.94 27.54 -28.33
CA PHE A 26 20.31 28.68 -29.05
C PHE A 26 19.19 29.42 -28.28
N GLY A 27 19.20 29.39 -26.94
CA GLY A 27 18.27 30.10 -26.07
C GLY A 27 16.88 29.47 -25.96
N TRP A 28 16.60 28.39 -26.71
CA TRP A 28 15.30 27.71 -26.75
C TRP A 28 15.38 26.18 -26.70
N ASP A 29 16.58 25.57 -26.70
CA ASP A 29 16.75 24.11 -26.57
C ASP A 29 16.35 23.57 -25.19
N TYR A 30 16.21 24.47 -24.21
CA TYR A 30 15.64 24.19 -22.90
C TYR A 30 14.43 25.09 -22.69
N MET A 31 13.23 24.52 -22.77
CA MET A 31 11.97 25.20 -22.46
C MET A 31 11.69 25.08 -20.95
N PRO A 32 11.84 26.16 -20.15
CA PRO A 32 11.49 26.12 -18.74
C PRO A 32 9.96 25.94 -18.65
N GLY A 33 9.52 24.71 -18.36
CA GLY A 33 8.10 24.34 -18.37
C GLY A 33 7.63 23.40 -19.49
N ASP A 34 8.53 22.76 -20.25
CA ASP A 34 8.17 21.62 -21.15
C ASP A 34 8.12 20.26 -20.42
N LEU A 35 8.44 20.27 -19.12
CA LEU A 35 8.60 19.04 -18.33
C LEU A 35 7.79 19.03 -17.03
N TRP A 36 7.01 20.07 -16.71
CA TRP A 36 6.25 20.07 -15.45
C TRP A 36 5.14 19.02 -15.50
N GLU A 37 4.51 18.87 -16.67
CA GLU A 37 3.53 17.85 -17.01
C GLU A 37 4.14 16.46 -17.15
N ARG A 38 5.45 16.32 -17.37
CA ARG A 38 6.14 15.02 -17.31
C ARG A 38 6.25 14.47 -15.90
N GLY A 39 6.23 15.34 -14.88
CA GLY A 39 6.02 14.91 -13.49
C GLY A 39 4.57 14.53 -13.16
N LEU A 40 3.62 14.86 -14.06
CA LEU A 40 2.20 14.54 -13.93
C LEU A 40 1.73 13.42 -14.87
N THR A 41 2.53 13.05 -15.87
CA THR A 41 2.34 11.85 -16.68
C THR A 41 3.09 10.68 -16.04
N PRO A 42 2.52 9.46 -16.00
CA PRO A 42 3.18 8.32 -15.37
C PRO A 42 4.38 7.88 -16.22
N SER A 43 5.58 8.42 -15.97
CA SER A 43 6.70 8.28 -16.91
C SER A 43 7.71 7.17 -16.58
N SER A 44 7.62 6.49 -15.44
CA SER A 44 8.50 5.34 -15.10
C SER A 44 7.74 4.08 -14.68
N LEU A 45 6.60 4.22 -14.00
CA LEU A 45 5.79 3.09 -13.53
C LEU A 45 5.20 2.25 -14.67
N MET A 46 5.04 2.81 -15.87
CA MET A 46 4.53 2.06 -17.03
C MET A 46 5.50 0.95 -17.48
N ASP A 47 6.82 1.17 -17.34
CA ASP A 47 7.85 0.18 -17.68
C ASP A 47 8.20 -0.73 -16.49
N GLU A 48 7.96 -0.29 -15.26
CA GLU A 48 8.21 -1.07 -14.04
C GLU A 48 7.08 -2.09 -13.73
N GLY A 49 5.85 -1.78 -14.15
CA GLY A 49 4.69 -2.63 -13.89
C GLY A 49 4.60 -3.83 -14.84
N ARG A 50 4.39 -5.03 -14.29
CA ARG A 50 4.01 -6.21 -15.07
C ARG A 50 2.53 -6.53 -14.86
N GLU A 51 1.83 -6.75 -15.96
CA GLU A 51 0.48 -7.32 -15.92
C GLU A 51 0.52 -8.78 -15.45
N LEU A 52 -0.50 -9.16 -14.68
CA LEU A 52 -0.69 -10.51 -14.18
C LEU A 52 -2.01 -11.07 -14.72
N LEU A 53 -1.99 -11.52 -15.98
CA LEU A 53 -3.17 -12.04 -16.67
C LEU A 53 -3.72 -13.30 -15.99
N ASP A 54 -2.84 -14.21 -15.57
CA ASP A 54 -3.21 -15.49 -14.95
C ASP A 54 -3.42 -15.41 -13.43
N ASN A 55 -3.18 -14.25 -12.81
CA ASN A 55 -3.36 -14.11 -11.37
C ASN A 55 -4.84 -13.78 -11.07
N PRO A 56 -5.56 -14.67 -10.34
CA PRO A 56 -6.99 -14.49 -10.11
C PRO A 56 -7.32 -13.38 -9.11
N ARG A 57 -6.32 -12.81 -8.42
CA ARG A 57 -6.52 -11.84 -7.33
C ARG A 57 -5.92 -10.48 -7.63
N MET A 58 -4.78 -10.42 -8.32
CA MET A 58 -4.06 -9.17 -8.60
C MET A 58 -3.90 -9.00 -10.09
N ALA A 59 -4.19 -7.81 -10.60
CA ALA A 59 -4.04 -7.50 -12.03
C ALA A 59 -2.62 -7.04 -12.39
N VAL A 60 -1.89 -6.46 -11.44
CA VAL A 60 -0.57 -5.84 -11.68
C VAL A 60 0.39 -6.15 -10.53
N ALA A 61 1.66 -6.37 -10.86
CA ALA A 61 2.77 -6.36 -9.91
C ALA A 61 3.83 -5.36 -10.35
N ILE A 62 4.41 -4.63 -9.40
CA ILE A 62 5.48 -3.66 -9.68
C ILE A 62 6.74 -4.15 -8.98
N ASP A 63 6.66 -4.34 -7.67
CA ASP A 63 7.79 -4.82 -6.88
C ASP A 63 7.74 -6.34 -6.69
N THR A 64 8.91 -6.94 -6.50
CA THR A 64 9.06 -8.35 -6.11
C THR A 64 9.36 -8.41 -4.61
N PRO A 65 8.57 -9.13 -3.80
CA PRO A 65 8.82 -9.25 -2.37
C PRO A 65 10.12 -10.02 -2.10
N GLU A 66 10.81 -9.70 -1.00
CA GLU A 66 11.82 -10.62 -0.45
C GLU A 66 11.13 -11.90 0.04
N PRO A 67 11.81 -13.06 0.13
CA PRO A 67 11.20 -14.29 0.65
C PRO A 67 10.52 -14.07 2.02
N VAL A 68 9.33 -14.62 2.21
CA VAL A 68 8.60 -14.50 3.49
C VAL A 68 9.42 -14.95 4.70
N SER A 69 10.34 -15.90 4.51
CA SER A 69 11.25 -16.35 5.56
C SER A 69 12.16 -15.24 6.08
N ASP A 70 12.60 -14.31 5.23
CA ASP A 70 13.41 -13.17 5.65
C ASP A 70 12.57 -12.10 6.33
N LEU A 71 11.32 -11.92 5.91
CA LEU A 71 10.35 -11.08 6.60
C LEU A 71 10.09 -11.60 8.03
N VAL A 72 9.88 -12.91 8.18
CA VAL A 72 9.64 -13.56 9.49
C VAL A 72 10.88 -13.46 10.40
N LYS A 73 12.10 -13.60 9.86
CA LYS A 73 13.34 -13.41 10.65
C LYS A 73 13.47 -12.00 11.20
N ALA A 74 13.07 -10.98 10.42
CA ALA A 74 13.13 -9.58 10.83
C ALA A 74 11.91 -9.14 11.66
N ALA A 75 10.93 -10.02 11.84
CA ALA A 75 9.66 -9.71 12.46
C ALA A 75 9.78 -9.47 13.96
N LYS A 76 8.97 -8.53 14.46
CA LYS A 76 8.77 -8.35 15.90
C LYS A 76 7.56 -9.17 16.36
N PRO A 77 7.60 -9.81 17.54
CA PRO A 77 6.43 -10.47 18.11
C PRO A 77 5.23 -9.52 18.26
N PHE A 78 4.01 -10.04 18.09
CA PHE A 78 2.81 -9.28 18.42
C PHE A 78 2.74 -8.99 19.93
N LYS A 79 2.30 -7.77 20.28
CA LYS A 79 2.03 -7.38 21.68
C LYS A 79 0.57 -7.62 22.06
N ALA A 80 -0.32 -7.35 21.13
CA ALA A 80 -1.74 -7.60 21.23
C ALA A 80 -2.00 -9.11 21.34
N LYS A 81 -2.98 -9.46 22.16
CA LYS A 81 -3.41 -10.84 22.37
C LYS A 81 -4.78 -11.05 21.75
N LEU A 82 -5.07 -12.30 21.42
CA LEU A 82 -6.41 -12.72 21.04
C LEU A 82 -7.42 -12.34 22.14
N LEU A 83 -8.55 -11.79 21.70
CA LEU A 83 -9.67 -11.43 22.56
C LEU A 83 -10.45 -12.69 22.94
N LYS A 84 -11.00 -12.67 24.15
CA LYS A 84 -11.89 -13.72 24.65
C LYS A 84 -13.25 -13.60 23.98
N ASP A 85 -13.88 -14.74 23.74
CA ASP A 85 -15.26 -14.84 23.28
C ASP A 85 -16.25 -14.32 24.36
N GLY A 86 -17.49 -14.04 23.94
CA GLY A 86 -18.58 -13.62 24.84
C GLY A 86 -18.74 -12.12 25.07
N GLN A 87 -17.90 -11.27 24.46
CA GLN A 87 -18.10 -9.80 24.46
C GLN A 87 -19.13 -9.37 23.40
N THR A 88 -19.64 -8.14 23.51
CA THR A 88 -20.53 -7.55 22.51
C THR A 88 -19.77 -7.19 21.23
N PRO A 89 -20.42 -7.18 20.05
CA PRO A 89 -19.81 -6.69 18.80
C PRO A 89 -19.15 -5.31 18.94
N GLU A 90 -19.81 -4.40 19.65
CA GLU A 90 -19.37 -3.03 19.90
C GLU A 90 -18.06 -3.02 20.71
N ASP A 91 -17.96 -3.85 21.73
CA ASP A 91 -16.74 -3.94 22.54
C ASP A 91 -15.55 -4.45 21.73
N TYR A 92 -15.75 -5.43 20.85
CA TYR A 92 -14.69 -5.89 19.94
C TYR A 92 -14.24 -4.78 18.99
N VAL A 93 -15.19 -4.03 18.42
CA VAL A 93 -14.87 -2.90 17.53
C VAL A 93 -14.09 -1.82 18.30
N ARG A 94 -14.47 -1.52 19.54
CA ARG A 94 -13.71 -0.58 20.38
C ARG A 94 -12.29 -1.05 20.66
N GLN A 95 -12.03 -2.36 20.78
CA GLN A 95 -10.65 -2.87 20.90
C GLN A 95 -9.79 -2.54 19.68
N PHE A 96 -10.40 -2.48 18.48
CA PHE A 96 -9.70 -2.02 17.28
C PHE A 96 -9.53 -0.49 17.24
N LEU A 97 -10.55 0.27 17.63
CA LEU A 97 -10.56 1.74 17.47
C LEU A 97 -9.72 2.48 18.52
N LYS A 98 -9.74 2.01 19.76
CA LYS A 98 -9.12 2.69 20.91
C LYS A 98 -7.63 3.02 20.72
N PRO A 99 -6.77 2.15 20.14
CA PRO A 99 -5.37 2.47 19.88
C PRO A 99 -5.14 3.69 18.97
N PHE A 100 -6.12 4.05 18.14
CA PHE A 100 -6.08 5.22 17.26
C PHE A 100 -6.68 6.47 17.89
N GLY A 101 -7.24 6.38 19.11
CA GLY A 101 -8.04 7.43 19.72
C GLY A 101 -9.43 7.61 19.10
N ALA A 102 -9.89 6.62 18.31
CA ALA A 102 -11.22 6.57 17.74
C ALA A 102 -12.21 5.86 18.68
N ASP A 103 -13.51 6.02 18.41
CA ASP A 103 -14.60 5.29 19.09
C ASP A 103 -15.75 5.07 18.09
N ILE A 104 -16.78 4.33 18.50
CA ILE A 104 -18.02 4.18 17.72
C ILE A 104 -18.61 5.58 17.47
N ASP A 105 -19.00 5.84 16.22
CA ASP A 105 -19.48 7.14 15.75
C ASP A 105 -18.48 8.31 15.89
N ARG A 106 -17.19 7.99 16.15
CA ARG A 106 -16.10 8.96 16.25
C ARG A 106 -14.89 8.52 15.42
N ALA A 107 -14.89 8.95 14.16
CA ALA A 107 -13.79 8.69 13.23
C ALA A 107 -12.53 9.53 13.56
N VAL A 108 -11.37 8.97 13.22
CA VAL A 108 -10.07 9.66 13.29
C VAL A 108 -9.33 9.50 11.96
N LEU A 109 -8.63 10.54 11.51
CA LEU A 109 -7.66 10.41 10.42
C LEU A 109 -6.33 9.95 10.99
N PHE A 110 -5.99 8.68 10.75
CA PHE A 110 -4.72 8.07 11.15
C PHE A 110 -3.71 8.18 10.01
N GLU A 111 -2.49 8.64 10.31
CA GLU A 111 -1.38 8.62 9.36
C GLU A 111 -0.57 7.32 9.54
N ASP A 112 -0.51 6.52 8.48
CA ASP A 112 0.22 5.25 8.52
C ASP A 112 1.73 5.41 8.30
N LYS A 113 2.46 4.30 8.36
CA LYS A 113 3.93 4.31 8.23
C LYS A 113 4.47 4.74 6.86
N SER A 114 3.62 4.83 5.83
CA SER A 114 3.99 5.41 4.53
C SER A 114 3.69 6.91 4.44
N GLY A 115 3.07 7.51 5.47
CA GLY A 115 2.59 8.90 5.45
C GLY A 115 1.18 9.06 4.86
N THR A 116 0.48 7.97 4.53
CA THR A 116 -0.89 8.06 3.99
C THR A 116 -1.89 8.26 5.13
N LYS A 117 -2.80 9.23 4.97
CA LYS A 117 -3.91 9.44 5.91
C LYS A 117 -5.08 8.53 5.58
N VAL A 118 -5.46 7.68 6.52
CA VAL A 118 -6.55 6.70 6.39
C VAL A 118 -7.62 6.98 7.44
N PRO A 119 -8.91 7.05 7.05
CA PRO A 119 -9.99 7.17 8.02
C PRO A 119 -10.16 5.86 8.79
N VAL A 120 -10.04 5.94 10.12
CA VAL A 120 -10.31 4.85 11.06
C VAL A 120 -11.61 5.13 11.78
N SER A 121 -12.62 4.28 11.55
CA SER A 121 -13.95 4.38 12.15
C SER A 121 -14.64 3.02 12.26
N ASP A 122 -15.75 2.97 12.99
CA ASP A 122 -16.60 1.80 13.13
C ASP A 122 -17.28 1.39 11.81
N LEU A 123 -17.40 2.31 10.83
CA LEU A 123 -17.94 2.02 9.49
C LEU A 123 -17.16 0.90 8.78
N LEU A 124 -15.88 0.72 9.08
CA LEU A 124 -15.06 -0.39 8.57
C LEU A 124 -15.65 -1.77 8.93
N PHE A 125 -16.37 -1.82 10.05
CA PHE A 125 -16.98 -3.02 10.62
C PHE A 125 -18.49 -3.06 10.43
N ARG A 126 -19.06 -2.19 9.58
CA ARG A 126 -20.48 -2.22 9.23
C ARG A 126 -20.72 -2.79 7.83
N ASN A 127 -21.92 -3.32 7.60
CA ASN A 127 -22.40 -3.65 6.26
C ASN A 127 -23.13 -2.45 5.63
N ARG A 128 -23.65 -2.61 4.40
CA ARG A 128 -24.41 -1.55 3.70
C ARG A 128 -25.70 -1.15 4.41
N HIS A 129 -26.21 -1.99 5.31
CA HIS A 129 -27.38 -1.72 6.15
C HIS A 129 -27.02 -1.09 7.51
N GLY A 130 -25.73 -0.85 7.77
CA GLY A 130 -25.25 -0.26 9.03
C GLY A 130 -25.04 -1.26 10.17
N GLU A 131 -25.26 -2.56 9.96
CA GLU A 131 -25.12 -3.58 11.00
C GLU A 131 -23.66 -4.00 11.18
N LEU A 132 -23.25 -4.27 12.42
CA LEU A 132 -21.91 -4.73 12.74
C LEU A 132 -21.64 -6.15 12.19
N LYS A 133 -20.60 -6.29 11.37
CA LYS A 133 -20.11 -7.57 10.82
C LYS A 133 -18.85 -8.10 11.52
N ALA A 134 -18.50 -7.52 12.68
CA ALA A 134 -17.29 -7.82 13.44
C ALA A 134 -17.15 -9.31 13.84
N LEU A 135 -18.27 -10.02 14.03
CA LEU A 135 -18.29 -11.42 14.46
C LEU A 135 -18.07 -12.45 13.32
N LYS A 136 -18.03 -12.02 12.04
CA LYS A 136 -17.93 -12.97 10.92
C LYS A 136 -16.52 -13.60 10.86
N ARG A 137 -16.46 -14.94 10.72
CA ARG A 137 -15.23 -15.73 10.54
C ARG A 137 -14.21 -15.55 11.68
N ASN A 138 -14.68 -15.48 12.93
CA ASN A 138 -13.85 -15.31 14.13
C ASN A 138 -13.00 -14.02 14.18
N ARG A 139 -13.32 -13.02 13.35
CA ARG A 139 -12.60 -11.74 13.29
C ARG A 139 -12.62 -10.98 14.62
N HIS A 140 -13.65 -11.19 15.41
CA HIS A 140 -13.78 -10.57 16.73
C HIS A 140 -12.62 -10.93 17.66
N ARG A 141 -12.03 -12.12 17.54
CA ARG A 141 -10.90 -12.54 18.39
C ARG A 141 -9.59 -11.82 18.05
N VAL A 142 -9.45 -11.31 16.83
CA VAL A 142 -8.20 -10.71 16.34
C VAL A 142 -8.24 -9.18 16.26
N MET A 143 -9.31 -8.51 16.71
CA MET A 143 -9.47 -7.05 16.57
C MET A 143 -8.31 -6.24 17.16
N SER A 144 -7.80 -6.63 18.32
CA SER A 144 -6.63 -6.01 18.96
C SER A 144 -5.37 -6.16 18.12
N MET A 145 -5.16 -7.35 17.54
CA MET A 145 -4.02 -7.66 16.68
C MET A 145 -4.14 -6.95 15.33
N MET A 146 -5.36 -6.77 14.82
CA MET A 146 -5.60 -5.97 13.64
C MET A 146 -5.22 -4.50 13.87
N ALA A 147 -5.59 -3.91 15.00
CA ALA A 147 -5.16 -2.55 15.31
C ALA A 147 -3.63 -2.43 15.35
N GLU A 148 -2.94 -3.41 15.97
CA GLU A 148 -1.49 -3.44 15.98
C GLU A 148 -0.88 -3.57 14.57
N ALA A 149 -1.43 -4.44 13.72
CA ALA A 149 -0.92 -4.63 12.36
C ALA A 149 -1.08 -3.38 11.48
N LEU A 150 -2.09 -2.54 11.74
CA LEU A 150 -2.25 -1.24 11.08
C LEU A 150 -1.32 -0.16 11.66
N LEU A 151 -1.12 -0.14 12.98
CA LEU A 151 -0.25 0.84 13.67
C LEU A 151 1.25 0.62 13.40
N ASP A 152 1.68 -0.65 13.42
CA ASP A 152 3.07 -1.04 13.31
C ASP A 152 3.24 -2.20 12.32
N PRO A 153 2.91 -2.02 11.02
CA PRO A 153 3.08 -3.05 10.00
C PRO A 153 4.54 -3.41 9.77
N ASP A 154 4.77 -4.63 9.26
CA ASP A 154 6.07 -5.01 8.68
C ASP A 154 6.17 -4.58 7.23
N GLU A 155 5.06 -4.66 6.48
CA GLU A 155 4.97 -4.18 5.10
C GLU A 155 3.61 -3.52 4.85
N ILE A 156 3.61 -2.52 3.96
CA ILE A 156 2.38 -1.98 3.36
C ILE A 156 2.50 -2.14 1.86
N TRP A 157 1.50 -2.79 1.27
CA TRP A 157 1.38 -3.00 -0.16
C TRP A 157 0.19 -2.23 -0.71
N MET A 158 0.31 -1.74 -1.93
CA MET A 158 -0.79 -1.22 -2.71
C MET A 158 -0.89 -2.02 -4.00
N GLY A 159 -2.10 -2.31 -4.45
CA GLY A 159 -2.26 -3.03 -5.71
C GLY A 159 -3.61 -2.81 -6.36
N VAL A 160 -3.74 -3.40 -7.55
CA VAL A 160 -5.00 -3.47 -8.29
C VAL A 160 -5.53 -4.89 -8.14
N ALA A 161 -6.52 -5.05 -7.28
CA ALA A 161 -7.14 -6.33 -6.95
C ALA A 161 -8.36 -6.60 -7.84
N ARG A 162 -8.57 -7.87 -8.20
CA ARG A 162 -9.77 -8.36 -8.88
C ARG A 162 -10.80 -8.78 -7.83
N LYS A 163 -12.00 -8.21 -7.87
CA LYS A 163 -13.12 -8.68 -7.05
C LYS A 163 -13.57 -10.05 -7.53
N VAL A 164 -13.58 -11.03 -6.63
CA VAL A 164 -13.87 -12.44 -6.97
C VAL A 164 -15.29 -12.62 -7.52
N GLU A 165 -16.26 -11.84 -7.03
CA GLU A 165 -17.67 -12.00 -7.40
C GLU A 165 -18.03 -11.30 -8.71
N SER A 166 -17.50 -10.10 -8.96
CA SER A 166 -17.85 -9.29 -10.14
C SER A 166 -16.77 -9.24 -11.23
N GLY A 167 -15.52 -9.57 -10.89
CA GLY A 167 -14.37 -9.38 -11.78
C GLY A 167 -13.84 -7.95 -11.83
N ASP A 168 -14.50 -7.00 -11.15
CA ASP A 168 -14.12 -5.59 -11.15
C ASP A 168 -12.71 -5.39 -10.59
N LEU A 169 -12.02 -4.37 -11.11
CA LEU A 169 -10.75 -3.93 -10.58
C LEU A 169 -10.97 -2.89 -9.50
N VAL A 170 -10.36 -3.11 -8.34
CA VAL A 170 -10.32 -2.14 -7.24
C VAL A 170 -8.89 -1.90 -6.82
N VAL A 171 -8.61 -0.69 -6.34
CA VAL A 171 -7.33 -0.42 -5.69
C VAL A 171 -7.46 -0.92 -4.28
N ASP A 172 -6.49 -1.70 -3.80
CA ASP A 172 -6.45 -2.11 -2.41
C ASP A 172 -5.13 -1.73 -1.75
N ARG A 173 -5.23 -1.53 -0.43
CA ARG A 173 -4.11 -1.23 0.44
C ARG A 173 -4.05 -2.28 1.52
N ARG A 174 -2.91 -2.97 1.61
CA ARG A 174 -2.73 -4.14 2.46
C ARG A 174 -1.62 -3.90 3.47
N TYR A 175 -1.97 -4.03 4.74
CA TYR A 175 -1.02 -3.98 5.85
C TYR A 175 -0.70 -5.41 6.25
N ILE A 176 0.57 -5.76 6.27
CA ILE A 176 1.05 -7.09 6.63
C ILE A 176 1.85 -6.98 7.91
N ARG A 177 1.53 -7.86 8.85
CA ARG A 177 2.26 -8.03 10.10
C ARG A 177 2.44 -9.51 10.35
N VAL A 178 3.67 -9.92 10.63
CA VAL A 178 4.02 -11.31 10.89
C VAL A 178 4.79 -11.42 12.20
N ASP A 179 4.79 -12.63 12.73
CA ASP A 179 5.78 -13.16 13.66
C ASP A 179 5.96 -14.67 13.36
N PRO A 180 6.83 -15.41 14.06
CA PRO A 180 7.05 -16.84 13.79
C PRO A 180 5.82 -17.75 13.91
N LYS A 181 4.74 -17.29 14.55
CA LYS A 181 3.52 -18.08 14.82
C LYS A 181 2.26 -17.47 14.24
N THR A 182 2.31 -16.24 13.75
CA THR A 182 1.13 -15.50 13.30
C THR A 182 1.44 -14.72 12.04
N ALA A 183 0.52 -14.79 11.08
CA ALA A 183 0.58 -14.02 9.85
C ALA A 183 -0.76 -13.31 9.65
N MET A 184 -0.76 -11.99 9.73
CA MET A 184 -1.95 -11.17 9.62
C MET A 184 -1.86 -10.22 8.45
N GLN A 185 -2.96 -10.10 7.71
CA GLN A 185 -3.15 -9.08 6.70
C GLN A 185 -4.45 -8.33 6.93
N ILE A 186 -4.39 -7.01 6.77
CA ILE A 186 -5.54 -6.12 6.76
C ILE A 186 -5.62 -5.51 5.38
N VAL A 187 -6.75 -5.70 4.70
CA VAL A 187 -7.01 -5.14 3.37
C VAL A 187 -8.03 -4.02 3.51
N PHE A 188 -7.70 -2.85 2.96
CA PHE A 188 -8.64 -1.77 2.69
C PHE A 188 -8.87 -1.70 1.19
N GLU A 189 -10.11 -1.78 0.75
CA GLU A 189 -10.45 -1.64 -0.67
C GLU A 189 -10.92 -0.20 -0.93
N ILE A 190 -10.32 0.42 -1.94
CA ILE A 190 -10.68 1.72 -2.49
C ILE A 190 -11.31 1.43 -3.85
N GLY A 191 -12.64 1.35 -3.89
CA GLY A 191 -13.41 1.22 -5.13
C GLY A 191 -13.78 2.59 -5.71
N GLU A 192 -14.33 2.59 -6.93
CA GLU A 192 -14.70 3.82 -7.67
C GLU A 192 -15.60 4.80 -6.90
N LYS A 193 -16.43 4.30 -5.97
CA LYS A 193 -17.45 5.12 -5.28
C LYS A 193 -17.40 5.04 -3.76
N THR A 194 -16.67 4.07 -3.19
CA THR A 194 -16.72 3.78 -1.75
C THR A 194 -15.41 3.17 -1.25
N TRP A 195 -15.02 3.55 -0.04
CA TRP A 195 -14.09 2.78 0.78
C TRP A 195 -14.83 1.55 1.30
N GLU A 196 -14.44 0.35 0.86
CA GLU A 196 -15.04 -0.89 1.33
C GLU A 196 -14.13 -1.63 2.32
N ALA A 197 -14.80 -2.15 3.35
CA ALA A 197 -14.42 -3.07 4.42
C ALA A 197 -12.93 -3.36 4.66
N VAL A 198 -12.53 -3.24 5.93
CA VAL A 198 -11.39 -3.99 6.45
C VAL A 198 -11.68 -5.49 6.37
N THR A 199 -10.91 -6.20 5.56
CA THR A 199 -10.84 -7.66 5.63
C THR A 199 -9.54 -8.06 6.30
N SER A 200 -9.65 -8.63 7.50
CA SER A 200 -8.54 -9.31 8.14
C SER A 200 -8.49 -10.77 7.71
N PHE A 201 -7.34 -11.18 7.18
CA PHE A 201 -7.01 -12.59 6.99
C PHE A 201 -6.01 -12.99 8.06
N ASP A 202 -6.42 -13.90 8.92
CA ASP A 202 -5.51 -14.70 9.72
C ASP A 202 -5.11 -15.89 8.85
N PHE A 203 -3.85 -15.90 8.40
CA PHE A 203 -3.36 -17.00 7.57
C PHE A 203 -2.97 -18.15 8.49
N THR A 204 -3.95 -18.98 8.82
CA THR A 204 -3.74 -20.22 9.57
C THR A 204 -4.00 -21.43 8.68
N ASP A 205 -3.15 -22.45 8.79
CA ASP A 205 -3.36 -23.74 8.17
C ASP A 205 -4.47 -24.55 8.89
N LYS A 206 -4.71 -25.79 8.47
CA LYS A 206 -5.73 -26.66 9.09
C LYS A 206 -5.41 -27.04 10.54
N LYS A 207 -4.16 -26.88 10.98
CA LYS A 207 -3.69 -27.16 12.35
C LYS A 207 -3.70 -25.91 13.23
N GLY A 208 -3.92 -24.73 12.64
CA GLY A 208 -3.91 -23.45 13.33
C GLY A 208 -2.54 -22.76 13.35
N ASP A 209 -1.55 -23.30 12.63
CA ASP A 209 -0.22 -22.70 12.48
C ASP A 209 -0.22 -21.65 11.37
N ALA A 210 0.71 -20.69 11.40
CA ALA A 210 0.79 -19.65 10.38
C ALA A 210 1.08 -20.21 8.97
N ASP A 211 0.22 -19.90 8.00
CA ASP A 211 0.36 -20.24 6.59
C ASP A 211 1.07 -19.10 5.82
N PHE A 212 2.39 -19.07 5.95
CA PHE A 212 3.24 -18.09 5.26
C PHE A 212 3.20 -18.23 3.72
N ALA A 213 2.89 -19.42 3.19
CA ALA A 213 2.78 -19.63 1.76
C ALA A 213 1.52 -18.94 1.18
N ALA A 214 0.41 -18.95 1.93
CA ALA A 214 -0.78 -18.20 1.58
C ALA A 214 -0.57 -16.68 1.71
N LEU A 215 0.19 -16.23 2.71
CA LEU A 215 0.58 -14.83 2.85
C LEU A 215 1.44 -14.34 1.68
N GLU A 216 2.42 -15.13 1.24
CA GLU A 216 3.34 -14.77 0.15
C GLU A 216 2.58 -14.42 -1.13
N LYS A 217 1.53 -15.19 -1.45
CA LYS A 217 0.65 -14.95 -2.61
C LYS A 217 -0.09 -13.61 -2.55
N ARG A 218 -0.07 -12.91 -1.42
CA ARG A 218 -0.71 -11.61 -1.20
C ARG A 218 0.28 -10.44 -1.18
N ARG A 219 1.58 -10.71 -1.25
CA ARG A 219 2.67 -9.72 -1.31
C ARG A 219 2.96 -9.37 -2.77
N VAL A 220 1.97 -8.78 -3.43
CA VAL A 220 1.97 -8.52 -4.88
C VAL A 220 1.45 -7.11 -5.16
N GLY A 221 2.13 -6.33 -6.00
CA GLY A 221 1.75 -4.94 -6.29
C GLY A 221 2.95 -4.02 -6.11
N LYS A 222 2.72 -2.81 -5.59
CA LYS A 222 3.78 -1.89 -5.14
C LYS A 222 3.98 -2.02 -3.64
N LEU A 223 5.21 -2.24 -3.22
CA LEU A 223 5.64 -2.16 -1.82
C LEU A 223 5.89 -0.69 -1.48
N ILE A 224 4.99 -0.09 -0.72
CA ILE A 224 5.03 1.35 -0.40
C ILE A 224 5.65 1.62 0.98
N TYR A 225 5.74 0.60 1.83
CA TYR A 225 6.50 0.67 3.07
C TYR A 225 7.01 -0.70 3.45
N LYS A 226 8.22 -0.75 3.98
CA LYS A 226 8.79 -1.91 4.64
C LYS A 226 9.50 -1.46 5.91
N ARG A 227 9.30 -2.22 6.99
CA ARG A 227 9.97 -1.95 8.26
C ARG A 227 11.50 -1.98 8.06
N PRO A 228 12.23 -0.96 8.53
CA PRO A 228 13.69 -0.99 8.54
C PRO A 228 14.22 -2.16 9.36
N LYS A 229 15.21 -2.89 8.82
CA LYS A 229 15.95 -3.91 9.57
C LYS A 229 16.75 -3.19 10.68
N LYS A 230 16.61 -3.65 11.92
CA LYS A 230 17.45 -3.19 13.04
C LYS A 230 18.70 -4.03 13.13
#